data_AF-A0AAD8IRG6-F1
#
_entry.id   AF-A0AAD8IRG6-F1
#
_cell.length_a   1.000
_cell.length_b   1.000
_cell.length_c   1.000
_cell.angle_alpha   90.00
_cell.angle_beta   90.00
_cell.angle_gamma   90.00
#
_symmetry.space_group_name_H-M   'P 1'
#
loop_
_entity.id
_entity.type
_entity.pdbx_description
1 polymer ?
#
loop_
_entity_poly.entity_id
_entity_poly.type
_entity_poly.pdbx_seq_one_letter_code
_entity_poly.pdbx_strand_id
1 'polypeptide(L)'
;MDKFLTKTSTPVNVESVNVDVESPTSNKRACVEFNPENLISDRGRREQIEECNVNIRDQVRRAYLAKGPCQPLNYEFPKTQYGIERRSFQKSWFKEFDWSEYSIKYDRAYCLWCYLFKPNRADNSGRDVFLAT
;
A
#
# COMPACT_ATOMS: atom_id res chain seq x y z
N MET A 1 15.81 27.15 -30.72
CA MET A 1 14.89 27.76 -31.69
C MET A 1 15.19 27.20 -33.07
N ASP A 2 14.15 27.09 -33.90
CA ASP A 2 14.08 26.59 -35.29
C ASP A 2 13.96 25.06 -35.47
N LYS A 3 13.06 24.48 -36.28
CA LYS A 3 11.90 24.92 -37.09
C LYS A 3 11.11 23.65 -37.46
N PHE A 4 9.79 23.78 -37.60
CA PHE A 4 8.85 22.72 -38.00
C PHE A 4 9.02 22.26 -39.45
N LEU A 5 8.66 21.01 -39.75
CA LEU A 5 8.06 20.62 -41.02
C LEU A 5 7.10 19.42 -40.84
N THR A 6 5.84 19.68 -41.12
CA THR A 6 4.71 18.76 -41.26
C THR A 6 4.79 18.01 -42.59
N LYS A 7 4.20 16.80 -42.64
CA LYS A 7 3.41 16.29 -43.79
C LYS A 7 2.62 15.03 -43.38
N THR A 8 1.41 14.95 -43.92
CA THR A 8 0.23 14.25 -43.44
C THR A 8 -0.15 13.07 -44.36
N SER A 9 -0.58 11.94 -43.76
CA SER A 9 -1.73 11.07 -44.12
C SER A 9 -1.81 10.42 -45.52
N THR A 10 -2.15 9.13 -45.70
CA THR A 10 -3.32 8.33 -45.26
C THR A 10 -3.09 6.84 -45.69
N PRO A 11 -4.05 5.90 -45.65
CA PRO A 11 -4.44 5.13 -44.47
C PRO A 11 -4.41 3.59 -44.74
N VAL A 12 -4.31 2.75 -43.70
CA VAL A 12 -4.70 1.33 -43.81
C VAL A 12 -5.67 1.00 -42.69
N ASN A 13 -6.86 0.60 -43.14
CA ASN A 13 -8.04 0.18 -42.40
C ASN A 13 -7.83 -1.24 -41.84
N VAL A 14 -7.97 -1.43 -40.53
CA VAL A 14 -8.28 -2.74 -39.94
C VAL A 14 -9.38 -2.53 -38.91
N GLU A 15 -10.44 -3.29 -39.13
CA GLU A 15 -11.76 -3.18 -38.52
C GLU A 15 -11.74 -3.29 -37.00
N SER A 16 -12.60 -2.47 -36.42
CA SER A 16 -12.95 -2.30 -35.02
C SER A 16 -13.60 -3.54 -34.41
N VAL A 17 -12.97 -4.10 -33.38
CA VAL A 17 -13.69 -4.81 -32.32
C VAL A 17 -13.89 -3.82 -31.18
N ASN A 18 -15.10 -3.26 -31.10
CA ASN A 18 -15.52 -2.43 -29.97
C ASN A 18 -15.67 -3.34 -28.74
N VAL A 19 -14.65 -3.37 -27.90
CA VAL A 19 -14.83 -3.77 -26.51
C VAL A 19 -14.94 -2.48 -25.72
N ASP A 20 -16.17 -2.08 -25.44
CA ASP A 20 -16.47 -1.07 -24.44
C ASP A 20 -16.01 -1.61 -23.07
N VAL A 21 -14.71 -1.52 -22.80
CA VAL A 21 -14.21 -1.59 -21.43
C VAL A 21 -14.37 -0.19 -20.89
N GLU A 22 -15.57 0.07 -20.36
CA GLU A 22 -15.81 1.16 -19.42
C GLU A 22 -14.61 1.20 -18.46
N SER A 23 -13.83 2.27 -18.61
CA SER A 23 -12.90 2.72 -17.59
C SER A 23 -13.65 2.68 -16.26
N PRO A 24 -13.18 1.97 -15.22
CA PRO A 24 -13.79 2.09 -13.92
C PRO A 24 -13.42 3.49 -13.42
N THR A 25 -14.29 4.43 -13.77
CA THR A 25 -14.62 5.63 -13.02
C THR A 25 -14.33 5.35 -11.55
N SER A 26 -13.43 6.16 -10.99
CA SER A 26 -13.03 6.21 -9.58
C SER A 26 -14.20 5.88 -8.66
N ASN A 27 -14.35 4.59 -8.33
CA ASN A 27 -15.34 4.15 -7.36
C ASN A 27 -14.73 4.46 -6.01
N LYS A 28 -15.10 5.63 -5.47
CA LYS A 28 -14.89 6.08 -4.09
C LYS A 28 -15.59 5.17 -3.08
N ARG A 29 -15.31 3.86 -3.10
CA ARG A 29 -15.83 2.87 -2.16
C ARG A 29 -14.80 2.59 -1.08
N ALA A 30 -14.31 3.68 -0.50
CA ALA A 30 -13.86 3.72 0.88
C ALA A 30 -14.83 2.91 1.75
N CYS A 31 -14.33 1.90 2.48
CA CYS A 31 -15.08 0.98 3.35
C CYS A 31 -16.49 1.52 3.71
N VAL A 32 -17.53 1.06 3.00
CA VAL A 32 -18.91 1.54 3.20
C VAL A 32 -19.55 0.81 4.38
N GLU A 33 -19.13 -0.44 4.59
CA GLU A 33 -19.56 -1.31 5.67
C GLU A 33 -18.32 -1.96 6.27
N PHE A 34 -18.17 -1.85 7.60
CA PHE A 34 -17.03 -2.41 8.32
C PHE A 34 -17.38 -3.81 8.82
N ASN A 35 -16.68 -4.83 8.30
CA ASN A 35 -16.76 -6.20 8.82
C ASN A 35 -15.38 -6.59 9.41
N PRO A 36 -15.29 -6.89 10.71
CA PRO A 36 -14.03 -7.26 11.35
C PRO A 36 -13.38 -8.54 10.77
N GLU A 37 -14.18 -9.47 10.23
CA GLU A 37 -13.67 -10.72 9.64
C GLU A 37 -12.88 -10.49 8.34
N ASN A 38 -13.14 -9.38 7.65
CA ASN A 38 -12.48 -9.05 6.38
C ASN A 38 -11.19 -8.23 6.57
N LEU A 39 -10.69 -8.05 7.81
CA LEU A 39 -9.47 -7.29 8.05
C LEU A 39 -8.25 -7.95 7.42
N ILE A 40 -7.60 -7.25 6.50
CA ILE A 40 -6.33 -7.68 5.91
C ILE A 40 -5.21 -7.48 6.93
N SER A 41 -4.59 -8.58 7.39
CA SER A 41 -3.47 -8.52 8.34
C SER A 41 -2.22 -7.90 7.71
N ASP A 42 -1.95 -8.18 6.44
CA ASP A 42 -0.75 -7.69 5.77
C ASP A 42 -0.85 -6.19 5.51
N ARG A 43 0.01 -5.42 6.19
CA ARG A 43 0.04 -3.96 6.11
C ARG A 43 0.20 -3.43 4.70
N GLY A 44 1.05 -4.05 3.88
CA GLY A 44 1.29 -3.62 2.50
C GLY A 44 0.07 -3.76 1.59
N ARG A 45 -0.97 -4.45 2.05
CA ARG A 45 -2.23 -4.68 1.33
C ARG A 45 -3.42 -3.92 1.92
N ARG A 46 -3.24 -3.16 3.01
CA ARG A 46 -4.32 -2.41 3.65
C ARG A 46 -4.56 -1.08 2.94
N GLU A 47 -5.82 -0.72 2.75
CA GLU A 47 -6.21 0.62 2.29
C GLU A 47 -5.93 1.68 3.37
N GLN A 48 -5.87 2.95 2.95
CA GLN A 48 -5.68 4.07 3.88
C GLN A 48 -6.94 4.29 4.73
N ILE A 49 -6.78 4.43 6.05
CA ILE A 49 -7.93 4.66 6.95
C ILE A 49 -8.56 6.02 6.66
N GLU A 50 -7.77 6.98 6.17
CA GLU A 50 -8.20 8.32 5.80
C GLU A 50 -9.12 8.34 4.58
N GLU A 51 -9.11 7.28 3.77
CA GLU A 51 -10.03 7.14 2.66
C GLU A 51 -11.40 6.67 3.15
N CYS A 52 -11.45 5.83 4.20
CA CYS A 52 -12.68 5.30 4.80
C CYS A 52 -13.68 6.39 5.23
N ASN A 53 -14.98 6.06 5.30
CA ASN A 53 -16.00 6.96 5.84
C ASN A 53 -15.67 7.34 7.30
N VAL A 54 -15.77 8.63 7.64
CA VAL A 54 -15.40 9.19 8.95
C VAL A 54 -16.04 8.43 10.11
N ASN A 55 -17.29 7.96 9.94
CA ASN A 55 -18.05 7.27 10.99
C ASN A 55 -17.50 5.88 11.34
N ILE A 56 -16.74 5.25 10.44
CA ILE A 56 -16.22 3.88 10.65
C ILE A 56 -14.71 3.85 10.95
N ARG A 57 -13.98 4.96 10.77
CA ARG A 57 -12.50 4.98 10.93
C ARG A 57 -12.07 4.50 12.31
N ASP A 58 -12.78 4.91 13.34
CA ASP A 58 -12.47 4.51 14.71
C ASP A 58 -12.77 3.03 14.96
N GLN A 59 -13.78 2.48 14.31
CA GLN A 59 -14.07 1.04 14.37
C GLN A 59 -12.94 0.24 13.70
N VAL A 60 -12.50 0.68 12.52
CA VAL A 60 -11.36 0.11 11.81
C VAL A 60 -10.09 0.15 12.67
N ARG A 61 -9.79 1.30 13.29
CA ARG A 61 -8.63 1.45 14.18
C ARG A 61 -8.67 0.49 15.36
N ARG A 62 -9.82 0.42 16.06
CA ARG A 62 -10.01 -0.48 17.21
C ARG A 62 -9.86 -1.94 16.81
N ALA A 63 -10.37 -2.33 15.64
CA ALA A 63 -10.23 -3.70 15.17
C ALA A 63 -8.79 -4.06 14.84
N TYR A 64 -8.01 -3.18 14.21
CA TYR A 64 -6.59 -3.42 14.00
C TYR A 64 -5.79 -3.43 15.30
N LEU A 65 -6.13 -2.60 16.29
CA LEU A 65 -5.53 -2.66 17.63
C LEU A 65 -5.82 -4.00 18.32
N ALA A 66 -7.06 -4.49 18.24
CA ALA A 66 -7.46 -5.77 18.82
C ALA A 66 -6.80 -6.96 18.10
N LYS A 67 -6.65 -6.88 16.77
CA LYS A 67 -5.98 -7.90 15.95
C LYS A 67 -4.47 -7.94 16.19
N GLY A 68 -3.88 -6.79 16.48
CA GLY A 68 -2.45 -6.63 16.67
C GLY A 68 -1.65 -6.65 15.36
N PRO A 69 -0.30 -6.56 15.47
CA PRO A 69 0.58 -6.47 14.33
C PRO A 69 0.79 -7.82 13.63
N CYS A 70 0.93 -7.79 12.31
CA CYS A 70 1.26 -8.98 11.53
C CYS A 70 2.73 -9.37 11.69
N GLN A 71 3.00 -10.36 12.55
CA GLN A 71 4.35 -10.86 12.86
C GLN A 71 4.51 -12.33 12.47
N PRO A 72 4.97 -12.64 11.25
CA PRO A 72 5.15 -14.00 10.80
C PRO A 72 6.34 -14.66 11.51
N LEU A 73 6.07 -15.50 12.52
CA LEU A 73 7.12 -16.15 13.29
C LEU A 73 7.77 -17.32 12.54
N ASN A 74 7.04 -18.04 11.70
CA ASN A 74 7.54 -19.20 10.96
C ASN A 74 7.90 -18.86 9.51
N TYR A 75 8.47 -17.67 9.29
CA TYR A 75 8.88 -17.19 7.98
C TYR A 75 10.38 -16.93 7.96
N GLU A 76 11.02 -17.36 6.87
CA GLU A 76 12.42 -17.06 6.62
C GLU A 76 12.51 -15.78 5.80
N PHE A 77 13.07 -14.74 6.43
CA PHE A 77 13.19 -13.43 5.80
C PHE A 77 14.26 -13.46 4.70
N PRO A 78 13.91 -13.11 3.46
CA PRO A 78 14.87 -13.11 2.37
C PRO A 78 15.99 -12.10 2.63
N LYS A 79 17.17 -12.43 2.10
CA LYS A 79 18.36 -11.59 2.21
C LYS A 79 18.52 -10.77 0.94
N THR A 80 18.35 -9.47 1.05
CA THR A 80 18.48 -8.51 -0.05
C THR A 80 19.88 -7.89 -0.02
N GLN A 81 20.44 -7.63 -1.20
CA GLN A 81 21.77 -7.02 -1.30
C GLN A 81 21.67 -5.53 -0.96
N TYR A 82 22.44 -5.09 0.02
CA TYR A 82 22.51 -3.69 0.44
C TYR A 82 23.98 -3.27 0.52
N GLY A 83 24.46 -2.64 -0.56
CA GLY A 83 25.88 -2.38 -0.77
C GLY A 83 26.67 -3.68 -0.94
N ILE A 84 27.69 -3.87 -0.11
CA ILE A 84 28.56 -5.05 -0.12
C ILE A 84 27.92 -6.22 0.66
N GLU A 85 27.07 -5.92 1.63
CA GLU A 85 26.50 -6.90 2.54
C GLU A 85 25.11 -7.36 2.11
N ARG A 86 24.74 -8.56 2.55
CA ARG A 86 23.38 -9.07 2.42
C ARG A 86 22.66 -8.88 3.74
N ARG A 87 21.55 -8.15 3.72
CA ARG A 87 20.76 -7.80 4.90
C ARG A 87 19.37 -8.41 4.79
N SER A 88 18.79 -8.76 5.92
CA SER A 88 17.43 -9.27 6.03
C SER A 88 16.80 -8.68 7.27
N PHE A 89 15.47 -8.59 7.26
CA PHE A 89 14.71 -8.34 8.48
C PHE A 89 15.05 -9.41 9.53
N GLN A 90 15.22 -9.00 10.79
CA GLN A 90 15.55 -9.92 11.88
C GLN A 90 14.32 -10.24 12.70
N LYS A 91 13.97 -11.53 12.80
CA LYS A 91 12.84 -12.00 13.62
C LYS A 91 12.93 -11.56 15.08
N SER A 92 14.14 -11.38 15.62
CA SER A 92 14.36 -10.90 16.99
C SER A 92 13.75 -9.52 17.24
N TRP A 93 13.62 -8.68 16.21
CA TRP A 93 13.04 -7.36 16.31
C TRP A 93 11.56 -7.38 16.71
N PHE A 94 10.81 -8.46 16.45
CA PHE A 94 9.43 -8.57 16.95
C PHE A 94 9.34 -8.61 18.49
N LYS A 95 10.39 -9.06 19.17
CA LYS A 95 10.42 -9.05 20.65
C LYS A 95 10.71 -7.66 21.21
N GLU A 96 11.45 -6.85 20.46
CA GLU A 96 11.87 -5.51 20.87
C GLU A 96 10.83 -4.45 20.45
N PHE A 97 10.20 -4.65 19.30
CA PHE A 97 9.23 -3.74 18.71
C PHE A 97 7.90 -4.47 18.53
N ASP A 98 7.09 -4.45 19.58
CA ASP A 98 5.74 -5.01 19.61
C ASP A 98 4.83 -4.42 18.53
N TRP A 99 5.06 -3.17 18.12
CA TRP A 99 4.33 -2.47 17.06
C TRP A 99 4.80 -2.79 15.63
N SER A 100 5.90 -3.52 15.46
CA SER A 100 6.49 -3.82 14.15
C SER A 100 5.67 -4.88 13.41
N GLU A 101 5.35 -4.60 12.15
CA GLU A 101 4.68 -5.49 11.22
C GLU A 101 5.62 -5.84 10.08
N TYR A 102 5.50 -7.03 9.50
CA TYR A 102 6.23 -7.38 8.30
C TYR A 102 5.30 -7.90 7.21
N SER A 103 5.45 -7.37 6.00
CA SER A 103 4.75 -7.86 4.82
C SER A 103 5.58 -8.88 4.08
N ILE A 104 5.11 -10.13 4.06
CA ILE A 104 5.71 -11.19 3.25
C ILE A 104 5.64 -10.83 1.76
N LYS A 105 4.53 -10.24 1.32
CA LYS A 105 4.31 -9.91 -0.10
C LYS A 105 5.33 -8.90 -0.63
N TYR A 106 5.66 -7.90 0.19
CA TYR A 106 6.53 -6.79 -0.23
C TYR A 106 7.96 -6.89 0.31
N ASP A 107 8.25 -7.87 1.15
CA ASP A 107 9.54 -8.04 1.84
C ASP A 107 9.98 -6.77 2.59
N ARG A 108 9.08 -6.19 3.40
CA ARG A 108 9.33 -4.92 4.10
C ARG A 108 8.69 -4.89 5.47
N ALA A 109 9.36 -4.16 6.36
CA ALA A 109 8.84 -3.84 7.68
C ALA A 109 7.96 -2.59 7.64
N TYR A 110 6.95 -2.57 8.49
CA TYR A 110 6.03 -1.47 8.68
C TYR A 110 5.76 -1.23 10.18
N CYS A 111 5.12 -0.10 10.47
CA CYS A 111 4.74 0.32 11.81
C CYS A 111 3.22 0.35 11.95
N LEU A 112 2.65 -0.47 12.84
CA LEU A 112 1.20 -0.53 13.06
C LEU A 112 0.66 0.81 13.56
N TRP A 113 1.26 1.39 14.60
CA TRP A 113 0.78 2.65 15.17
C TRP A 113 0.87 3.82 14.18
N CYS A 114 1.92 3.83 13.36
CA CYS A 114 2.11 4.83 12.32
C CYS A 114 1.02 4.76 11.24
N TYR A 115 0.50 3.56 10.95
CA TYR A 115 -0.68 3.41 10.11
C TYR A 115 -1.94 3.94 10.77
N LEU A 116 -2.21 3.53 12.01
CA LEU A 116 -3.46 3.83 12.70
C LEU A 116 -3.64 5.33 12.95
N PHE A 117 -2.54 6.04 13.22
CA PHE A 117 -2.53 7.43 13.65
C PHE A 117 -1.76 8.35 12.69
N LYS A 118 -1.65 7.98 11.41
CA LYS A 118 -0.96 8.80 10.41
C LYS A 118 -1.57 10.22 10.40
N PRO A 119 -0.80 11.28 10.73
CA PRO A 119 -1.36 12.62 10.76
C PRO A 119 -1.62 13.08 9.33
N ASN A 120 -2.88 13.45 9.06
CA ASN A 120 -3.31 14.06 7.81
C ASN A 120 -2.77 15.49 7.78
N ARG A 121 -1.57 15.70 7.23
CA ARG A 121 -1.07 17.06 6.97
C ARG A 121 -1.16 17.30 5.46
N ALA A 122 -1.48 18.53 5.10
CA ALA A 122 -1.67 18.96 3.71
C ALA A 122 -0.41 18.81 2.84
N ASP A 123 0.77 18.64 3.45
CA ASP A 123 2.04 18.41 2.77
C ASP A 123 2.45 16.92 2.79
N ASN A 124 2.05 16.19 1.75
CA ASN A 124 2.49 14.81 1.52
C ASN A 124 3.96 14.68 1.07
N SER A 125 4.74 15.76 1.09
CA SER A 125 6.15 15.75 0.68
C SER A 125 7.02 15.07 1.73
N GLY A 126 7.55 13.88 1.41
CA GLY A 126 8.71 13.28 2.09
C GLY A 126 8.46 12.14 3.07
N ARG A 127 7.22 11.62 3.20
CA ARG A 127 6.90 10.56 4.20
C ARG A 127 6.95 9.12 3.69
N ASP A 128 6.90 8.88 2.38
CA ASP A 128 7.01 7.52 1.83
C ASP A 128 8.42 6.92 1.96
N VAL A 129 9.40 7.73 2.36
CA VAL A 129 10.80 7.31 2.54
C VAL A 129 11.02 6.51 3.83
N PHE A 130 10.17 6.70 4.85
CA PHE A 130 10.35 6.08 6.18
C PHE A 130 9.28 5.04 6.54
N LEU A 131 8.36 4.74 5.62
CA LEU A 131 7.25 3.81 5.89
C LEU A 131 7.55 2.38 5.46
N ALA A 132 8.63 2.17 4.70
CA ALA A 132 9.08 0.84 4.31
C ALA A 132 10.61 0.85 4.17
N THR A 133 11.31 0.43 5.23
CA THR A 133 12.74 0.13 5.21
C THR A 133 13.01 -1.25 4.65
#